data_AF-R5ZU41-F1
#
_entry.id   AF-R5ZU41-F1
#
_cell.length_a   1.000
_cell.length_b   1.000
_cell.length_c   1.000
_cell.angle_alpha   90.00
_cell.angle_beta   90.00
_cell.angle_gamma   90.00
#
_symmetry.space_group_name_H-M   'P 1'
#
loop_
_entity.id
_entity.type
_entity.pdbx_description
1 polymer ?
#
loop_
_entity_poly.entity_id
_entity_poly.type
_entity_poly.pdbx_seq_one_letter_code
_entity_poly.pdbx_strand_id
1 'polypeptide(L)'
;MIDSILAVIVLIIAGWAIAKNYDAKVVLFIAALVLLYSGLLLGHNVLGAKATTGLSWVDPFKVIKDQFVRQYSNAGLIILTLFGFAAYMSHIGAYDMVIKVLTKPLSTSASRSS
;
A
#
# COMPACT_ATOMS: atom_id res chain seq x y z
N MET A 1 2.59 9.89 -25.71
CA MET A 1 1.92 8.71 -26.35
C MET A 1 2.84 7.49 -26.36
N ILE A 2 4.12 7.67 -26.74
CA ILE A 2 5.14 6.61 -26.70
C ILE A 2 5.34 6.06 -25.27
N ASP A 3 5.24 6.91 -24.25
CA ASP A 3 5.36 6.56 -22.83
C ASP A 3 4.29 5.55 -22.38
N SER A 4 3.04 5.75 -22.82
CA SER A 4 1.91 4.88 -22.48
C SER A 4 2.04 3.51 -23.16
N ILE A 5 2.54 3.47 -24.40
CA ILE A 5 2.85 2.21 -25.09
C ILE A 5 3.93 1.44 -24.33
N LEU A 6 5.01 2.12 -23.90
CA LEU A 6 6.08 1.51 -23.14
C LEU A 6 5.56 0.95 -21.80
N ALA A 7 4.72 1.72 -21.11
CA ALA A 7 4.10 1.31 -19.85
C ALA A 7 3.25 0.04 -20.00
N VAL A 8 2.47 -0.06 -21.07
CA VAL A 8 1.64 -1.24 -21.36
C VAL A 8 2.51 -2.47 -21.65
N ILE A 9 3.60 -2.32 -22.41
CA ILE A 9 4.53 -3.41 -22.69
C ILE A 9 5.15 -3.95 -21.39
N VAL A 10 5.64 -3.06 -20.52
CA VAL A 10 6.21 -3.45 -19.22
C VAL A 10 5.16 -4.13 -18.34
N LEU A 11 3.90 -3.67 -18.37
CA LEU A 11 2.81 -4.25 -17.60
C LEU A 11 2.44 -5.66 -18.07
N ILE A 12 2.45 -5.91 -19.38
CA ILE A 12 2.23 -7.25 -19.95
C ILE A 12 3.37 -8.20 -19.53
N ILE A 13 4.62 -7.74 -19.60
CA ILE A 13 5.79 -8.54 -19.18
C ILE A 13 5.73 -8.86 -17.69
N ALA A 14 5.40 -7.87 -16.85
CA ALA A 14 5.24 -8.06 -15.41
C ALA A 14 4.11 -9.04 -15.10
N GLY A 15 2.96 -8.92 -15.78
CA GLY A 15 1.84 -9.85 -15.64
C GLY A 15 2.20 -11.28 -16.02
N TRP A 16 2.95 -11.46 -17.12
CA TRP A 16 3.44 -12.77 -17.53
C TRP A 16 4.46 -13.36 -16.54
N ALA A 17 5.35 -12.53 -15.99
CA ALA A 17 6.30 -12.96 -14.97
C ALA A 17 5.58 -13.40 -13.67
N ILE A 18 4.54 -12.69 -13.24
CA ILE A 18 3.73 -13.12 -12.09
C ILE A 18 3.04 -14.46 -12.38
N ALA A 19 2.48 -14.64 -13.59
CA ALA A 19 1.85 -15.90 -13.99
C ALA A 19 2.83 -17.09 -14.02
N LYS A 20 4.14 -16.83 -14.18
CA LYS A 20 5.20 -17.84 -14.21
C LYS A 20 5.74 -18.22 -12.81
N ASN A 21 5.00 -17.93 -11.74
CA ASN A 21 5.36 -18.18 -10.33
C ASN A 21 6.59 -17.40 -9.83
N TYR A 22 6.89 -16.23 -10.41
CA TYR A 22 7.86 -15.32 -9.79
C TYR A 22 7.20 -14.54 -8.65
N ASP A 23 7.99 -14.19 -7.63
CA ASP A 23 7.52 -13.37 -6.52
C ASP A 23 6.97 -12.02 -7.01
N ALA A 24 5.66 -11.86 -6.93
CA ALA A 24 4.97 -10.67 -7.43
C ALA A 24 5.53 -9.37 -6.86
N LYS A 25 5.96 -9.40 -5.58
CA LYS A 25 6.60 -8.25 -4.91
C LYS A 25 7.87 -7.82 -5.64
N VAL A 26 8.74 -8.76 -5.98
CA VAL A 26 10.03 -8.50 -6.63
C VAL A 26 9.80 -8.07 -8.08
N VAL A 27 8.91 -8.75 -8.80
CA VAL A 27 8.57 -8.42 -10.19
C VAL A 27 8.01 -7.00 -10.30
N LEU A 28 7.04 -6.64 -9.46
CA LEU A 28 6.45 -5.30 -9.46
C LEU A 28 7.46 -4.22 -9.06
N PHE A 29 8.36 -4.52 -8.11
CA PHE A 29 9.40 -3.60 -7.71
C PHE A 29 10.41 -3.33 -8.83
N ILE A 30 10.87 -4.37 -9.53
CA ILE A 30 11.77 -4.23 -10.68
C ILE A 30 11.05 -3.52 -11.82
N ALA A 31 9.80 -3.86 -12.12
CA ALA A 31 9.01 -3.19 -13.16
C ALA A 31 8.85 -1.69 -12.87
N ALA A 32 8.60 -1.32 -11.62
CA ALA A 32 8.52 0.08 -11.20
C ALA A 32 9.85 0.82 -11.38
N LEU A 33 10.98 0.20 -11.01
CA LEU A 33 12.32 0.76 -11.25
C LEU A 33 12.60 0.97 -12.74
N VAL A 34 12.32 -0.05 -13.57
CA VAL A 34 12.50 0.01 -15.02
C VAL A 34 11.66 1.14 -15.62
N LEU A 35 10.41 1.30 -15.19
CA LEU A 35 9.54 2.39 -15.65
C LEU A 35 10.08 3.76 -15.23
N LEU A 36 10.57 3.90 -13.99
CA LEU A 36 11.12 5.14 -13.48
C LEU A 36 12.40 5.57 -14.22
N TYR A 37 13.31 4.63 -14.48
CA TYR A 37 14.51 4.87 -15.29
C TYR A 37 14.18 5.13 -16.76
N SER A 38 13.19 4.44 -17.32
CA SER A 38 12.74 4.69 -18.69
C SER A 38 12.13 6.08 -18.85
N GLY A 39 11.33 6.53 -17.87
CA GLY A 39 10.80 7.90 -17.84
C GLY A 39 11.91 8.96 -17.82
N LEU A 40 13.02 8.69 -17.11
CA LEU A 40 14.19 9.57 -17.10
C LEU A 40 14.87 9.66 -18.49
N LEU A 41 14.98 8.54 -19.20
CA LEU A 41 15.58 8.48 -20.55
C LEU A 41 14.71 9.15 -21.63
N LEU A 42 13.39 9.13 -21.46
CA LEU A 42 12.43 9.73 -22.39
C LEU A 42 12.32 11.26 -22.27
N GLY A 43 13.10 11.91 -21.38
CA GLY A 43 13.15 13.37 -21.25
C GLY A 43 11.89 14.00 -20.65
N HIS A 44 10.87 13.20 -20.37
CA HIS A 44 9.75 13.60 -19.52
C HIS A 44 10.23 13.55 -18.07
N ASN A 45 10.41 14.74 -17.52
CA ASN A 45 10.58 15.02 -16.10
C ASN A 45 9.59 14.19 -15.26
N VAL A 46 10.00 12.99 -14.84
CA VAL A 46 9.26 12.08 -13.93
C VAL A 46 8.92 12.80 -12.62
N LEU A 47 9.72 13.82 -12.29
CA LEU A 47 9.45 14.84 -11.30
C LEU A 47 9.13 16.11 -12.05
N GLY A 48 7.91 16.66 -11.92
CA GLY A 48 7.59 17.98 -12.47
C GLY A 48 8.72 18.97 -12.17
N ALA A 49 9.04 19.85 -13.14
CA ALA A 49 10.27 20.66 -13.27
C ALA A 49 10.79 21.44 -12.04
N LYS A 50 10.09 21.40 -10.90
CA LYS A 50 10.44 22.01 -9.61
C LYS A 50 11.01 21.02 -8.58
N ALA A 51 11.13 19.73 -8.88
CA ALA A 51 11.57 18.70 -7.93
C ALA A 51 12.81 17.89 -8.37
N THR A 52 13.47 18.29 -9.46
CA THR A 52 14.75 17.70 -9.89
C THR A 52 15.86 18.07 -8.92
N THR A 53 16.59 17.07 -8.43
CA THR A 53 17.64 17.24 -7.40
C THR A 53 18.95 17.77 -7.99
N GLY A 54 18.99 18.12 -9.28
CA GLY A 54 20.19 18.51 -10.02
C GLY A 54 21.08 17.32 -10.43
N LEU A 55 20.84 16.12 -9.89
CA LEU A 55 21.45 14.84 -10.31
C LEU A 55 20.34 13.89 -10.81
N SER A 56 20.15 13.85 -12.14
CA SER A 56 19.11 13.04 -12.79
C SER A 56 19.14 11.55 -12.40
N TRP A 57 20.29 11.01 -11.99
CA TRP A 57 20.43 9.61 -11.61
C TRP A 57 19.86 9.25 -10.22
N VAL A 58 19.75 10.22 -9.30
CA VAL A 58 19.25 10.00 -7.93
C VAL A 58 17.75 10.31 -7.81
N ASP A 59 17.21 11.02 -8.79
CA ASP A 59 15.79 11.40 -8.87
C ASP A 59 14.83 10.19 -8.78
N PRO A 60 15.11 9.02 -9.40
CA PRO A 60 14.24 7.86 -9.24
C PRO A 60 14.14 7.33 -7.81
N PHE A 61 15.26 7.30 -7.08
CA PHE A 61 15.27 6.87 -5.68
C PHE A 61 14.51 7.85 -4.79
N LYS A 62 14.58 9.15 -5.09
CA LYS A 62 13.83 10.19 -4.37
C LYS A 62 12.32 10.00 -4.55
N VAL A 63 11.86 9.77 -5.78
CA VAL A 63 10.44 9.50 -6.07
C VAL A 63 9.95 8.27 -5.31
N ILE A 64 10.73 7.18 -5.34
CA ILE A 64 10.41 5.96 -4.62
C ILE A 64 10.28 6.24 -3.12
N LYS A 65 11.28 6.91 -2.53
CA LYS A 65 11.26 7.30 -1.12
C LYS A 65 10.03 8.15 -0.77
N ASP A 66 9.75 9.19 -1.56
CA ASP A 66 8.65 10.11 -1.28
C ASP A 66 7.29 9.40 -1.41
N GLN A 67 7.14 8.47 -2.35
CA GLN A 67 5.95 7.67 -2.51
C GLN A 67 5.77 6.68 -1.36
N PHE A 68 6.85 6.03 -0.90
CA PHE A 68 6.81 5.19 0.30
C PHE A 68 6.43 6.02 1.53
N VAL A 69 7.07 7.16 1.77
CA VAL A 69 6.74 8.03 2.91
C VAL A 69 5.28 8.49 2.86
N ARG A 70 4.78 8.88 1.68
CA ARG A 70 3.37 9.24 1.51
C ARG A 70 2.43 8.08 1.80
N GLN A 71 2.72 6.89 1.30
CA GLN A 71 1.87 5.72 1.49
C GLN A 71 1.87 5.27 2.95
N TYR A 72 3.05 5.18 3.58
CA TYR A 72 3.17 4.86 5.00
C TYR A 72 2.58 5.95 5.89
N SER A 73 2.69 7.23 5.52
CA SER A 73 2.07 8.32 6.25
C SER A 73 0.55 8.25 6.16
N ASN A 74 -0.02 8.11 4.97
CA ASN A 74 -1.48 8.02 4.81
C ASN A 74 -2.05 6.78 5.50
N ALA A 75 -1.51 5.59 5.22
CA ALA A 75 -1.98 4.35 5.84
C ALA A 75 -1.70 4.35 7.35
N GLY A 76 -0.50 4.79 7.77
CA GLY A 76 -0.09 4.84 9.16
C GLY A 76 -0.93 5.79 10.00
N LEU A 77 -1.28 6.97 9.48
CA LEU A 77 -2.17 7.90 10.17
C LEU A 77 -3.58 7.32 10.34
N ILE A 78 -4.14 6.72 9.29
CA ILE A 78 -5.46 6.06 9.37
C ILE A 78 -5.43 4.96 10.42
N ILE A 79 -4.42 4.08 10.39
CA ILE A 79 -4.28 2.97 11.32
C ILE A 79 -4.08 3.48 12.76
N LEU A 80 -3.27 4.52 12.98
CA LEU A 80 -3.06 5.14 14.28
C LEU A 80 -4.38 5.70 14.85
N THR A 81 -5.17 6.39 14.02
CA THR A 81 -6.49 6.89 14.43
C THR A 81 -7.44 5.76 14.78
N LEU A 82 -7.47 4.67 13.99
CA LEU A 82 -8.28 3.49 14.27
C LEU A 82 -7.88 2.82 15.59
N PHE A 83 -6.58 2.66 15.85
CA PHE A 83 -6.10 2.12 17.13
C PHE A 83 -6.41 3.04 18.31
N GLY A 84 -6.29 4.37 18.15
CA GLY A 84 -6.67 5.34 19.17
C GLY A 84 -8.15 5.26 19.51
N PHE A 85 -9.01 5.11 18.49
CA PHE A 85 -10.45 4.92 18.68
C PHE A 85 -10.78 3.59 19.38
N ALA A 86 -10.14 2.49 18.97
CA ALA A 86 -10.31 1.19 19.60
C ALA A 86 -9.86 1.20 21.07
N ALA A 87 -8.72 1.84 21.37
CA ALA A 87 -8.23 2.00 22.73
C ALA A 87 -9.19 2.82 23.59
N TYR A 88 -9.75 3.90 23.05
CA TYR A 88 -10.77 4.70 23.74
C TYR A 88 -12.05 3.89 24.00
N MET A 89 -12.54 3.11 23.03
CA MET A 89 -13.70 2.22 23.20
C MET A 89 -13.48 1.16 24.29
N SER A 90 -12.25 0.65 24.40
CA SER A 90 -11.88 -0.26 25.49
C SER A 90 -11.83 0.46 26.84
N HIS A 91 -11.35 1.71 26.88
CA HIS A 91 -11.24 2.48 28.12
C HIS A 91 -12.60 2.81 28.74
N ILE A 92 -13.61 3.14 27.92
CA ILE A 92 -14.98 3.39 28.39
C ILE A 92 -15.78 2.11 28.65
N GLY A 93 -15.19 0.93 28.48
CA GLY A 93 -15.85 -0.37 28.72
C GLY A 93 -16.92 -0.74 27.68
N ALA A 94 -16.99 -0.04 26.55
CA ALA A 94 -17.96 -0.33 25.49
C ALA A 94 -17.68 -1.70 24.84
N TYR A 95 -16.39 -2.06 24.71
CA TYR A 95 -15.98 -3.35 24.15
C TYR A 95 -16.49 -4.54 24.97
N ASP A 96 -16.40 -4.47 26.30
CA ASP A 96 -16.89 -5.51 27.22
C ASP A 96 -18.41 -5.66 27.15
N MET A 97 -19.15 -4.55 27.00
CA MET A 97 -20.60 -4.60 26.82
C MET A 97 -21.02 -5.21 25.49
N VAL A 98 -20.28 -4.93 24.40
CA VAL A 98 -20.52 -5.57 23.10
C VAL A 98 -20.28 -7.09 23.20
N ILE A 99 -19.17 -7.52 23.81
CA ILE A 99 -18.89 -8.94 24.02
C ILE A 99 -19.99 -9.60 24.87
N LYS A 100 -20.42 -8.95 25.95
CA LYS A 100 -21.48 -9.46 26.84
C LYS A 100 -22.81 -9.63 26.10
N VAL A 101 -23.18 -8.71 25.22
CA VAL A 101 -24.40 -8.82 24.39
C VAL A 101 -24.26 -9.94 23.36
N LEU A 102 -23.12 -10.07 22.70
CA LEU A 102 -22.86 -11.10 21.69
C LEU A 102 -22.77 -12.51 22.28
N THR A 103 -22.25 -12.65 23.50
CA THR A 103 -22.13 -13.95 24.21
C THR A 103 -23.42 -14.37 24.93
N LYS A 104 -24.34 -13.44 25.18
CA LYS A 104 -25.65 -13.71 25.82
C LYS A 104 -26.48 -14.82 25.15
N PRO A 105 -26.69 -14.85 23.82
CA PRO A 105 -27.43 -15.94 23.17
C PRO A 105 -26.69 -17.29 23.18
N LEU A 106 -25.34 -17.28 23.23
CA LEU A 106 -24.52 -18.50 23.33
C LEU A 106 -24.62 -19.13 24.72
N SER A 107 -24.62 -18.30 25.77
CA SER A 107 -24.84 -18.74 27.16
C SER A 107 -26.21 -19.39 27.34
N THR A 108 -27.27 -18.82 26.75
CA THR A 108 -28.64 -19.38 26.83
C THR A 108 -28.80 -20.69 26.05
N SER A 109 -28.05 -20.88 24.96
CA SER A 109 -28.11 -22.14 24.18
C SER A 109 -27.34 -23.27 24.87
N ALA A 110 -26.22 -22.96 25.54
CA ALA A 110 -25.46 -23.93 26.32
C ALA A 110 -26.19 -24.40 27.59
N SER A 111 -27.02 -23.56 28.21
CA SER A 111 -27.83 -23.95 29.38
C SER A 111 -29.10 -24.74 29.05
N ARG A 112 -29.37 -24.99 27.76
CA ARG A 112 -30.56 -25.73 27.29
C ARG A 112 -30.23 -27.17 26.84
N SER A 113 -28.96 -27.58 26.95
CA SER A 113 -28.50 -28.96 26.71
C SER A 113 -27.97 -29.69 27.96
N SER A 114 -28.22 -29.19 29.16
CA SER A 114 -28.00 -29.90 30.44
C SER A 114 -29.32 -30.02 31.19
#